data_AF-A0A939F5G8-F1
#
_entry.id   AF-A0A939F5G8-F1
#
_cell.length_a   1.000
_cell.length_b   1.000
_cell.length_c   1.000
_cell.angle_alpha   90.00
_cell.angle_beta   90.00
_cell.angle_gamma   90.00
#
_symmetry.space_group_name_H-M   'P 1'
#
loop_
_entity.id
_entity.type
_entity.pdbx_description
1 polymer ?
#
loop_
_entity_poly.entity_id
_entity_poly.type
_entity_poly.pdbx_seq_one_letter_code
_entity_poly.pdbx_strand_id
1 'polypeptide(L)' 'MTAKVSYADVEVGTELPAASFPVTRATLVQYAGASGDFNPIHWNEKFAVGVGLPDVIAHGMFT' A
#
# COMPACT_ATOMS: atom_id res chain seq x y z
N MET A 1 -18.42 -0.62 10.50
CA MET A 1 -18.48 -0.61 11.98
C MET A 1 -17.08 -0.32 12.49
N THR A 2 -16.82 0.87 13.02
CA THR A 2 -15.53 1.14 13.67
C THR A 2 -15.63 0.59 15.09
N ALA A 3 -14.99 -0.55 15.36
CA ALA A 3 -14.87 -1.04 16.72
C ALA A 3 -14.00 -0.04 17.51
N LYS A 4 -14.54 0.50 18.59
CA LYS A 4 -13.82 1.40 19.49
C LYS A 4 -13.17 0.54 20.58
N VAL A 5 -11.87 0.31 20.48
CA VAL A 5 -11.10 -0.43 21.49
C VAL A 5 -10.78 0.52 22.65
N SER A 6 -10.99 0.10 23.90
CA SER A 6 -10.58 0.89 25.07
C SER A 6 -9.24 0.41 25.63
N TYR A 7 -8.54 1.28 26.35
CA TYR A 7 -7.25 0.94 26.98
C TYR A 7 -7.37 -0.22 27.97
N ALA A 8 -8.51 -0.34 28.66
CA ALA A 8 -8.75 -1.40 29.64
C ALA A 8 -8.97 -2.78 29.01
N ASP A 9 -9.20 -2.86 27.69
CA ASP A 9 -9.52 -4.09 26.96
C ASP A 9 -8.29 -4.73 26.29
N VAL A 10 -7.09 -4.16 26.48
CA VAL A 10 -5.85 -4.62 25.84
C VAL A 10 -4.76 -4.86 26.87
N GLU A 11 -3.87 -5.78 26.56
CA GLU A 11 -2.69 -6.10 27.35
C GLU A 11 -1.45 -6.23 26.45
N VAL A 12 -0.26 -6.22 27.06
CA VAL A 12 0.98 -6.41 26.30
C VAL A 12 0.95 -7.78 25.65
N GLY A 13 1.04 -7.80 24.32
CA GLY A 13 0.96 -9.02 23.53
C GLY A 13 -0.39 -9.28 22.87
N THR A 14 -1.40 -8.43 23.07
CA THR A 14 -2.65 -8.51 22.29
C THR A 14 -2.36 -8.34 20.79
N GLU A 15 -2.76 -9.34 19.99
CA GLU A 15 -2.60 -9.31 18.53
C GLU A 15 -3.86 -8.77 17.83
N LEU A 16 -3.65 -8.08 16.71
CA LEU A 16 -4.75 -7.70 15.82
C LEU A 16 -5.11 -8.87 14.91
N PRO A 17 -6.39 -9.02 14.53
CA PRO A 17 -6.77 -10.00 13.51
C PRO A 17 -5.99 -9.79 12.21
N ALA A 18 -5.57 -10.88 11.59
CA ALA A 18 -4.93 -10.83 10.29
C ALA A 18 -5.89 -10.18 9.26
N ALA A 19 -5.31 -9.33 8.40
CA ALA A 19 -6.03 -8.69 7.31
C ALA A 19 -5.21 -8.82 6.01
N SER A 20 -5.92 -8.84 4.87
CA SER A 20 -5.30 -8.87 3.55
C SER A 20 -5.92 -7.77 2.69
N PHE A 21 -5.07 -7.00 2.03
CA PHE A 21 -5.47 -5.86 1.21
C PHE A 21 -5.00 -6.10 -0.23
N PRO A 22 -5.92 -6.34 -1.18
CA PRO A 22 -5.53 -6.55 -2.56
C PRO A 22 -5.01 -5.25 -3.18
N VAL A 23 -3.87 -5.34 -3.85
CA VAL A 23 -3.26 -4.22 -4.57
C VAL A 23 -3.43 -4.43 -6.06
N THR A 24 -3.89 -3.39 -6.77
CA THR A 24 -4.09 -3.42 -8.22
C THR A 24 -3.32 -2.29 -8.88
N ARG A 25 -3.09 -2.37 -10.20
CA ARG A 25 -2.52 -1.27 -10.97
C ARG A 25 -3.32 0.03 -10.81
N ALA A 26 -4.65 -0.09 -10.78
CA ALA A 26 -5.54 1.06 -10.61
C ALA A 26 -5.34 1.76 -9.25
N THR A 27 -5.11 1.02 -8.17
CA THR A 27 -4.86 1.63 -6.84
C THR A 27 -3.51 2.34 -6.80
N LEU A 28 -2.48 1.85 -7.50
CA LEU A 28 -1.19 2.54 -7.58
C LEU A 28 -1.26 3.84 -8.36
N VAL A 29 -2.01 3.86 -9.47
CA VAL A 29 -2.28 5.09 -10.24
C VAL A 29 -3.04 6.11 -9.39
N GLN A 30 -4.06 5.67 -8.64
CA GLN A 30 -4.80 6.54 -7.73
C GLN A 30 -3.90 7.11 -6.62
N TYR A 31 -3.03 6.28 -6.04
CA TYR A 31 -2.12 6.73 -5.00
C TYR A 31 -1.06 7.72 -5.53
N ALA A 32 -0.58 7.55 -6.77
CA ALA A 32 0.29 8.55 -7.40
C ALA A 32 -0.41 9.92 -7.46
N GLY A 33 -1.68 9.96 -7.84
CA GLY A 33 -2.49 11.18 -7.83
C GLY A 33 -2.72 11.75 -6.43
N ALA A 34 -2.96 10.90 -5.42
CA ALA A 34 -3.23 11.34 -4.05
C ALA A 34 -1.98 11.84 -3.30
N SER A 35 -0.84 11.17 -3.52
CA SER A 35 0.42 11.49 -2.85
C SER A 35 1.21 12.59 -3.55
N GLY A 36 0.98 12.80 -4.85
CA GLY A 36 1.80 13.67 -5.69
C GLY A 36 3.11 13.02 -6.15
N ASP A 37 3.37 11.76 -5.80
CA ASP A 37 4.52 10.99 -6.29
C ASP A 37 4.17 10.28 -7.60
N PHE A 38 4.59 10.90 -8.70
CA PHE A 38 4.39 10.41 -10.06
C PHE A 38 5.58 9.63 -10.63
N ASN A 39 6.51 9.13 -9.79
CA ASN A 39 7.63 8.34 -10.27
C ASN A 39 7.13 7.17 -11.17
N PRO A 40 7.56 7.08 -12.44
CA PRO A 40 7.01 6.11 -13.40
C PRO A 40 7.13 4.64 -13.01
N ILE A 41 8.05 4.30 -12.09
CA ILE A 41 8.16 2.93 -11.56
C ILE A 41 6.87 2.44 -10.87
N HIS A 42 5.96 3.36 -10.51
CA HIS A 42 4.71 3.06 -9.82
C HIS A 42 3.46 2.95 -10.71
N TRP A 43 3.59 3.20 -12.01
CA TRP A 43 2.42 3.14 -12.91
C TRP A 43 2.74 2.80 -14.38
N ASN A 44 4.01 2.84 -14.79
CA ASN A 44 4.44 2.55 -16.16
C ASN A 44 5.33 1.29 -16.22
N GLU A 45 4.76 0.18 -16.67
CA GLU A 45 5.44 -1.12 -16.80
C GLU A 45 6.67 -1.06 -17.69
N LYS A 46 6.59 -0.42 -18.84
CA LYS A 46 7.73 -0.31 -19.76
C LYS A 46 8.91 0.41 -19.11
N PHE A 47 8.63 1.45 -18.33
CA PHE A 47 9.67 2.16 -17.59
C PHE A 47 10.23 1.29 -16.47
N ALA A 48 9.37 0.69 -15.64
CA ALA A 48 9.77 -0.16 -14.52
C ALA A 48 10.67 -1.32 -14.98
N VAL A 49 10.27 -2.04 -16.03
CA VAL A 49 11.07 -3.11 -16.64
C VAL A 49 12.35 -2.56 -17.27
N GLY A 50 12.29 -1.39 -17.92
CA GLY A 50 13.45 -0.71 -18.49
C GLY A 50 14.53 -0.35 -17.46
N VAL A 51 14.16 -0.17 -16.19
CA VAL A 51 15.10 0.08 -15.08
C VAL A 51 15.41 -1.17 -14.25
N GLY A 52 15.02 -2.36 -14.71
CA GLY A 52 15.39 -3.65 -14.13
C GLY A 52 14.42 -4.20 -13.07
N LEU A 53 13.25 -3.60 -12.90
CA LEU A 53 12.19 -4.17 -12.06
C LEU A 53 11.43 -5.27 -12.83
N PRO A 54 10.89 -6.30 -12.15
CA PRO A 54 10.12 -7.34 -12.82
C PRO A 54 8.77 -6.81 -13.35
N ASP A 55 8.22 -5.78 -12.70
CA ASP A 55 6.97 -5.10 -13.07
C ASP A 55 6.89 -3.77 -12.27
N VAL A 56 5.82 -2.99 -12.45
CA VAL A 56 5.52 -1.82 -11.61
C VAL A 56 5.29 -2.25 -10.15
N ILE A 57 5.86 -1.46 -9.24
CA ILE A 57 5.84 -1.70 -7.79
C ILE A 57 5.02 -0.64 -7.05
N ALA A 58 4.49 -0.99 -5.88
CA ALA A 58 3.79 -0.03 -5.02
C ALA A 58 4.75 1.05 -4.48
N HIS A 59 4.21 2.23 -4.19
CA HIS A 59 4.91 3.26 -3.42
C HIS A 59 5.20 2.75 -2.00
N GLY A 60 6.34 3.10 -1.42
CA GLY A 60 6.66 2.71 -0.04
C GLY A 60 5.70 3.29 1.00
N MET A 61 5.17 4.50 0.77
CA MET A 61 4.19 5.12 1.66
C MET A 61 2.74 4.63 1.43
N PHE A 62 2.50 3.81 0.41
CA PHE A 62 1.19 3.17 0.17
C PHE A 62 1.01 1.91 1.01
N THR A 63 2.10 1.21 1.32
CA THR A 63 2.12 -0.05 2.09
C THR A 63 2.26 0.21 3.59
#